data_AF-A0A0F9P0X2-F1
#
_entry.id   AF-A0A0F9P0X2-F1
#
_cell.length_a   1.000
_cell.length_b   1.000
_cell.length_c   1.000
_cell.angle_alpha   90.00
_cell.angle_beta   90.00
_cell.angle_gamma   90.00
#
_symmetry.space_group_name_H-M   'P 1'
#
loop_
_entity.id
_entity.type
_entity.pdbx_description
1 polymer ?
#
loop_
_entity_poly.entity_id
_entity_poly.type
_entity_poly.pdbx_seq_one_letter_code
_entity_poly.pdbx_strand_id
1 'polypeptide(L)'
;MHIGVDKGAEEGKNFISYLNYLEEKGYITPIIKEWADLIREIGNQSTHELIPPDENRTKATLMFTMELLRIIYEMQHVASKFKKNE
;
A
#
# COMPACT_ATOMS: atom_id res chain seq x y z
N MET A 1 -0.48 -1.44 10.21
CA MET A 1 -1.08 -0.94 8.95
C MET A 1 -2.53 -1.41 8.91
N HIS A 2 -3.51 -0.48 8.88
CA HIS A 2 -4.93 -0.84 9.01
C HIS A 2 -5.41 -1.82 7.93
N ILE A 3 -4.98 -1.63 6.69
CA ILE A 3 -5.36 -2.49 5.55
C ILE A 3 -5.02 -3.97 5.82
N GLY A 4 -3.85 -4.26 6.38
CA GLY A 4 -3.46 -5.65 6.69
C GLY A 4 -4.42 -6.29 7.68
N VAL A 5 -4.77 -5.56 8.76
CA VAL A 5 -5.71 -6.01 9.79
C VAL A 5 -7.12 -6.19 9.24
N ASP A 6 -7.60 -5.24 8.43
CA ASP A 6 -8.87 -5.34 7.69
C ASP A 6 -8.93 -6.58 6.79
N LYS A 7 -7.78 -7.03 6.27
CA LYS A 7 -7.64 -8.27 5.47
C LYS A 7 -7.28 -9.50 6.31
N GLY A 8 -7.33 -9.41 7.64
CA GLY A 8 -7.18 -10.55 8.55
C GLY A 8 -5.76 -10.80 9.08
N ALA A 9 -4.83 -9.85 8.91
CA ALA A 9 -3.52 -9.91 9.57
C ALA A 9 -3.66 -9.65 11.08
N GLU A 10 -2.75 -10.23 11.87
CA GLU A 10 -2.68 -9.99 13.31
C GLU A 10 -2.32 -8.52 13.62
N GLU A 11 -2.97 -7.95 14.64
CA GLU A 11 -2.66 -6.60 15.13
C GLU A 11 -1.30 -6.52 15.83
N GLY A 12 -0.75 -5.30 15.96
CA GLY A 12 0.49 -5.05 16.71
C GLY A 12 1.79 -5.48 16.02
N LYS A 13 1.74 -5.93 14.76
CA LYS A 13 2.95 -6.25 13.98
C LYS A 13 3.60 -5.00 13.39
N ASN A 14 4.83 -5.15 12.91
CA ASN A 14 5.52 -4.07 12.20
C ASN A 14 5.00 -3.90 10.76
N PHE A 15 5.36 -2.80 10.10
CA PHE A 15 4.89 -2.48 8.77
C PHE A 15 5.23 -3.56 7.72
N ILE A 16 6.46 -4.09 7.73
CA ILE A 16 6.89 -5.09 6.75
C ILE A 16 6.14 -6.42 6.90
N SER A 17 5.77 -6.81 8.13
CA SER A 17 4.89 -7.96 8.35
C SER A 17 3.54 -7.81 7.66
N TYR A 18 2.96 -6.60 7.65
CA TYR A 18 1.70 -6.36 6.95
C TYR A 18 1.87 -6.40 5.42
N LEU A 19 2.97 -5.89 4.87
CA LEU A 19 3.25 -6.00 3.44
C LEU A 19 3.42 -7.46 3.00
N ASN A 20 4.21 -8.23 3.75
CA ASN A 20 4.39 -9.66 3.48
C ASN A 20 3.06 -10.40 3.53
N TYR A 21 2.22 -10.14 4.53
CA TYR A 21 0.89 -10.75 4.61
C TYR A 21 0.02 -10.42 3.38
N LEU A 22 0.01 -9.14 2.95
CA LEU A 22 -0.78 -8.72 1.78
C LEU A 22 -0.26 -9.37 0.49
N GLU A 23 1.04 -9.56 0.35
CA GLU A 23 1.66 -10.27 -0.78
C GLU A 23 1.29 -11.76 -0.76
N GLU A 24 1.47 -12.43 0.38
CA GLU A 24 1.16 -13.87 0.56
C GLU A 24 -0.31 -14.19 0.27
N LYS A 25 -1.23 -13.26 0.57
CA LYS A 25 -2.66 -13.39 0.28
C LYS A 25 -3.05 -12.92 -1.12
N GLY A 26 -2.10 -12.42 -1.91
CA GLY A 26 -2.33 -11.98 -3.28
C GLY A 26 -3.09 -10.65 -3.39
N TYR A 27 -3.15 -9.84 -2.33
CA TYR A 27 -3.71 -8.48 -2.39
C TYR A 27 -2.79 -7.48 -3.07
N ILE A 28 -1.48 -7.71 -2.99
CA ILE A 28 -0.46 -6.92 -3.67
C ILE A 28 0.52 -7.85 -4.40
N THR A 29 1.18 -7.32 -5.43
CA THR A 29 2.20 -8.04 -6.18
C THR A 29 3.61 -7.67 -5.69
N PRO A 30 4.66 -8.47 -6.02
CA PRO A 30 6.04 -8.14 -5.67
C PRO A 30 6.46 -6.74 -6.13
N ILE A 31 5.98 -6.30 -7.30
CA ILE A 31 6.25 -4.95 -7.83
C ILE A 31 5.73 -3.86 -6.88
N ILE A 32 4.51 -4.01 -6.37
CA ILE A 32 3.92 -3.04 -5.42
C ILE A 32 4.68 -3.05 -4.09
N LYS A 33 5.18 -4.22 -3.67
CA LYS A 33 5.95 -4.36 -2.43
C LYS A 33 7.26 -3.56 -2.47
N GLU A 34 8.01 -3.60 -3.58
CA GLU A 34 9.23 -2.80 -3.75
C GLU A 34 8.97 -1.29 -3.58
N TRP A 35 7.86 -0.80 -4.13
CA TRP A 35 7.45 0.60 -3.95
C TRP A 35 7.10 0.94 -2.50
N ALA A 36 6.44 0.02 -1.80
CA ALA A 36 6.09 0.20 -0.39
C ALA A 36 7.34 0.27 0.50
N ASP A 37 8.35 -0.54 0.20
CA ASP A 37 9.64 -0.51 0.89
C ASP A 37 10.42 0.78 0.61
N LEU A 38 10.43 1.27 -0.64
CA LEU A 38 11.03 2.56 -0.97
C LEU A 38 10.40 3.71 -0.17
N ILE A 39 9.07 3.75 -0.05
CA ILE A 39 8.37 4.78 0.74
C ILE A 39 8.69 4.67 2.22
N ARG A 40 8.77 3.44 2.76
CA ARG A 40 9.19 3.19 4.15
C ARG A 40 10.59 3.75 4.40
N GLU A 41 11.53 3.52 3.49
CA GLU A 41 12.91 4.02 3.59
C GLU A 41 12.98 5.54 3.56
N ILE A 42 12.27 6.17 2.63
CA ILE A 42 12.17 7.64 2.54
C ILE A 42 11.57 8.23 3.82
N GLY A 43 10.52 7.61 4.37
CA GLY A 43 9.88 8.05 5.61
C GLY A 43 10.80 7.95 6.81
N ASN A 44 11.54 6.84 6.93
CA ASN A 44 12.53 6.65 7.98
C ASN A 44 13.68 7.67 7.87
N GLN A 45 14.20 7.91 6.67
CA GLN A 45 15.24 8.91 6.43
C GLN A 45 14.76 10.32 6.80
N SER A 46 13.56 10.70 6.36
CA SER A 46 12.95 12.01 6.67
C SER A 46 12.68 12.23 8.17
N THR A 47 12.66 11.17 8.98
CA THR A 47 12.51 11.26 10.44
C THR A 47 13.83 11.63 11.13
N HIS A 48 14.96 11.22 10.54
CA HIS A 48 16.29 11.49 11.08
C HIS A 48 16.96 12.72 10.43
N GLU A 49 16.56 13.06 9.21
CA GLU A 49 17.14 14.13 8.41
C GLU A 49 16.06 15.12 7.98
N LEU A 50 16.33 16.43 8.07
CA LEU A 50 15.47 17.48 7.53
C LEU A 50 15.65 17.54 6.01
N ILE A 51 15.16 16.52 5.32
CA ILE A 51 15.22 16.40 3.87
C ILE A 51 14.24 17.42 3.27
N PRO A 52 14.69 18.32 2.39
CA PRO A 52 13.80 19.24 1.70
C PRO A 52 12.71 18.49 0.93
N PRO A 53 11.46 18.99 0.93
CA PRO A 53 10.39 18.38 0.18
C PRO A 53 10.76 18.34 -1.32
N ASP A 54 10.56 17.18 -1.94
CA ASP A 54 10.79 16.96 -3.36
C ASP A 54 9.49 16.54 -4.03
N GLU A 55 9.19 17.18 -5.16
CA GLU A 55 7.94 16.99 -5.88
C GLU A 55 7.83 15.55 -6.42
N ASN A 56 8.93 14.97 -6.91
CA ASN A 56 8.91 13.63 -7.48
C ASN A 56 8.62 12.56 -6.43
N ARG A 57 9.30 12.61 -5.27
CA ARG A 57 9.04 11.72 -4.12
C ARG A 57 7.61 11.87 -3.61
N THR A 58 7.09 13.10 -3.58
CA THR A 58 5.71 13.36 -3.15
C THR A 58 4.71 12.73 -4.12
N LYS A 59 4.87 12.96 -5.43
CA LYS A 59 4.02 12.37 -6.47
C LYS A 59 4.09 10.84 -6.45
N ALA A 60 5.28 10.27 -6.33
CA ALA A 60 5.49 8.83 -6.21
C ALA A 60 4.72 8.23 -5.02
N THR A 61 4.81 8.87 -3.85
CA THR A 61 4.10 8.41 -2.64
C THR A 61 2.59 8.47 -2.81
N LEU A 62 2.08 9.53 -3.42
CA LEU A 62 0.65 9.68 -3.73
C LEU A 62 0.18 8.63 -4.73
N MET A 63 0.92 8.41 -5.82
CA MET A 63 0.61 7.41 -6.84
C MET A 63 0.53 6.00 -6.22
N PHE A 64 1.52 5.62 -5.41
CA PHE A 64 1.50 4.33 -4.71
C PHE A 64 0.28 4.18 -3.80
N THR A 65 0.00 5.20 -2.98
CA THR A 65 -1.14 5.18 -2.06
C THR A 65 -2.46 5.03 -2.80
N MET A 66 -2.60 5.73 -3.93
CA MET A 66 -3.77 5.64 -4.81
C MET A 66 -3.94 4.22 -5.35
N GLU A 67 -2.89 3.60 -5.90
CA GLU A 67 -3.05 2.26 -6.49
C GLU A 67 -3.26 1.16 -5.47
N LEU A 68 -2.68 1.28 -4.28
CA LEU A 68 -2.97 0.36 -3.18
C LEU A 68 -4.45 0.37 -2.82
N LEU A 69 -5.04 1.56 -2.65
CA LEU A 69 -6.47 1.70 -2.32
C LEU A 69 -7.36 1.22 -3.48
N ARG A 70 -6.98 1.52 -4.72
CA ARG A 70 -7.73 1.10 -5.90
C ARG A 70 -7.78 -0.41 -6.02
N ILE A 71 -6.63 -1.09 -5.92
CA ILE A 71 -6.56 -2.55 -6.03
C ILE A 71 -7.35 -3.23 -4.91
N ILE A 72 -7.20 -2.75 -3.67
CA ILE A 72 -7.75 -3.44 -2.49
C ILE A 72 -9.25 -3.20 -2.32
N TYR A 73 -9.74 -1.99 -2.62
CA TYR A 73 -11.13 -1.61 -2.35
C TYR A 73 -11.92 -1.27 -3.61
N GLU A 74 -11.35 -0.45 -4.50
CA GLU A 74 -12.09 0.06 -5.66
C GLU A 74 -12.34 -1.03 -6.71
N MET A 75 -11.34 -1.84 -7.06
CA MET A 75 -11.46 -2.83 -8.13
C MET A 75 -12.49 -3.91 -7.79
N GLN A 76 -12.56 -4.33 -6.52
CA GLN A 76 -13.60 -5.25 -6.05
C GLN A 76 -15.00 -4.64 -6.20
N HIS A 77 -15.17 -3.37 -5.80
CA HIS A 77 -16.43 -2.66 -5.93
C HIS A 77 -16.83 -2.49 -7.39
N VAL A 78 -15.91 -2.05 -8.25
CA VAL A 78 -16.14 -1.89 -9.69
C VAL A 78 -16.55 -3.22 -10.32
N ALA A 79 -15.81 -4.30 -10.06
CA ALA A 79 -16.16 -5.63 -10.57
C ALA A 79 -17.57 -6.07 -10.11
N SER A 80 -17.97 -5.75 -8.87
CA SER A 80 -19.31 -6.07 -8.37
C SER A 80 -20.43 -5.34 -9.12
N LYS A 81 -20.18 -4.12 -9.61
CA LYS A 81 -21.15 -3.35 -10.41
C LYS A 81 -21.38 -4.00 -11.76
N PHE A 82 -20.34 -4.50 -12.41
CA PHE A 82 -20.48 -5.20 -13.69
C PHE A 82 -21.20 -6.54 -13.57
N LYS A 83 -20.99 -7.28 -12.48
CA LYS A 83 -21.70 -8.55 -12.22
C LYS A 83 -23.19 -8.39 -11.87
N LYS A 84 -23.63 -7.20 -11.45
CA LYS A 84 -25.04 -6.92 -11.12
C LYS A 84 -25.87 -6.46 -12.31
N ASN A 85 -25.24 -6.24 -13.47
CA ASN A 85 -25.89 -5.82 -14.70
C ASN A 85 -26.06 -6.98 -15.71
N GLU A 86 -25.87 -8.24 -15.26
CA GLU A 86 -26.29 -9.49 -15.91
C GLU A 86 -27.50 -10.08 -15.17
#